data_AF-W4M0L1-F1
#
_entry.id   AF-W4M0L1-F1
#
_cell.length_a   1.000
_cell.length_b   1.000
_cell.length_c   1.000
_cell.angle_alpha   90.00
_cell.angle_beta   90.00
_cell.angle_gamma   90.00
#
_symmetry.space_group_name_H-M   'P 1'
#
loop_
_entity.id
_entity.type
_entity.pdbx_description
1 polymer ?
#
loop_
_entity_poly.entity_id
_entity_poly.type
_entity_poly.pdbx_seq_one_letter_code
_entity_poly.pdbx_strand_id
1 'polypeptide(L)'
;MTPRSLPTEPLAAPAAAALDAALRLLKEYLDDIGYHGIYKYLATANYYAASPSVFNASRPQSLEAFDRQIHEGPDDWMLARCLTTCAPCRLEALPPPARRVAEVLADVGLLVWNGNTLEQGGYQLISVFDRYILLDARIHFGGSQLHDVYIGPDSHLLLYYMPVEAIRPADHILDLCTGTGVIGLGLSRFSEHVVSTDIAPPALRLAHMNRALNNAEGRVSIRAENLQETLASDECFDLIACNPPYVAAPPELPTPLYAQGPDRDGLGYLRLLMERAPEKLNPGGQAMFVVDLIGDTHRPYYFDDLERIAKEQELFIEAFIDNRLKADGQLPAYKFLYARLFHGTPPEEIEQRMRNFIFDELHAYYYYMTTLRVRRRKPSGLRVLDRYRITSYDEFFQQS
;
A
#
# COMPACT_ATOMS: atom_id res chain seq x y z
N MET A 1 8.72 -12.65 18.66
CA MET A 1 9.91 -13.08 17.89
C MET A 1 9.96 -12.21 16.64
N THR A 2 11.15 -11.84 16.15
CA THR A 2 11.27 -10.97 14.97
C THR A 2 10.99 -11.78 13.69
N PRO A 3 10.09 -11.34 12.79
CA PRO A 3 9.82 -12.04 11.53
C PRO A 3 11.07 -12.20 10.68
N ARG A 4 11.11 -13.23 9.83
CA ARG A 4 12.24 -13.51 8.92
C ARG A 4 12.16 -12.65 7.65
N SER A 5 13.29 -12.44 6.99
CA SER A 5 13.33 -11.83 5.65
C SER A 5 12.60 -12.70 4.62
N LEU A 6 11.97 -12.04 3.65
CA LEU A 6 11.30 -12.72 2.54
C LEU A 6 12.35 -13.34 1.58
N PRO A 7 12.08 -14.54 1.00
CA PRO A 7 12.98 -15.12 0.01
C PRO A 7 13.04 -14.27 -1.27
N THR A 8 14.24 -13.99 -1.77
CA THR A 8 14.47 -13.13 -2.95
C THR A 8 14.50 -13.87 -4.28
N GLU A 9 14.89 -15.15 -4.27
CA GLU A 9 15.00 -15.98 -5.48
C GLU A 9 13.64 -16.57 -5.89
N PRO A 10 13.35 -16.76 -7.20
CA PRO A 10 12.13 -17.45 -7.66
C PRO A 10 12.03 -18.88 -7.09
N LEU A 11 10.82 -19.35 -6.81
CA LEU A 11 10.61 -20.76 -6.47
C LEU A 11 10.79 -21.64 -7.71
N ALA A 12 11.40 -22.82 -7.53
CA ALA A 12 11.34 -23.87 -8.54
C ALA A 12 9.88 -24.26 -8.82
N ALA A 13 9.56 -24.65 -10.06
CA ALA A 13 8.18 -24.89 -10.49
C ALA A 13 7.35 -25.84 -9.59
N PRO A 14 7.89 -26.97 -9.06
CA PRO A 14 7.15 -27.82 -8.13
C PRO A 14 6.82 -27.11 -6.80
N ALA A 15 7.73 -26.28 -6.29
CA ALA A 15 7.51 -25.50 -5.08
C ALA A 15 6.51 -24.36 -5.30
N ALA A 16 6.51 -23.74 -6.50
CA ALA A 16 5.51 -22.76 -6.88
C ALA A 16 4.10 -23.36 -6.96
N ALA A 17 3.95 -24.53 -7.58
CA ALA A 17 2.66 -25.22 -7.64
C ALA A 17 2.13 -25.64 -6.25
N ALA A 18 3.01 -26.08 -5.36
CA ALA A 18 2.66 -26.39 -3.97
C ALA A 18 2.19 -25.14 -3.22
N LEU A 19 2.88 -24.01 -3.40
CA LEU A 19 2.49 -22.73 -2.80
C LEU A 19 1.12 -22.27 -3.31
N ASP A 20 0.86 -22.33 -4.61
CA ASP A 20 -0.45 -21.96 -5.18
C ASP A 20 -1.58 -22.82 -4.62
N ALA A 21 -1.36 -24.13 -4.48
CA ALA A 21 -2.33 -25.03 -3.87
C ALA A 21 -2.57 -24.70 -2.39
N ALA A 22 -1.52 -24.37 -1.64
CA ALA A 22 -1.62 -23.95 -0.24
C ALA A 22 -2.41 -22.63 -0.09
N LEU A 23 -2.18 -21.66 -0.97
CA LEU A 23 -2.88 -20.38 -0.97
C LEU A 23 -4.38 -20.54 -1.30
N ARG A 24 -4.74 -21.47 -2.19
CA ARG A 24 -6.15 -21.81 -2.48
C ARG A 24 -6.86 -22.42 -1.27
N LEU A 25 -6.20 -23.35 -0.57
CA LEU A 25 -6.72 -23.92 0.68
C LEU A 25 -6.86 -22.86 1.78
N LEU A 26 -5.90 -21.94 1.88
CA LEU A 26 -6.01 -20.81 2.80
C LEU A 26 -7.21 -19.94 2.45
N LYS A 27 -7.44 -19.62 1.17
CA LYS A 27 -8.61 -18.86 0.74
C LYS A 27 -9.92 -19.53 1.15
N GLU A 28 -10.07 -20.83 0.88
CA GLU A 28 -11.28 -21.58 1.25
C GLU A 28 -11.56 -21.47 2.75
N TYR A 29 -10.55 -21.68 3.58
CA TYR A 29 -10.66 -21.50 5.03
C TYR A 29 -11.02 -20.06 5.43
N LEU A 30 -10.43 -19.04 4.80
CA LEU A 30 -10.74 -17.63 5.08
C LEU A 30 -12.17 -17.26 4.68
N ASP A 31 -12.67 -17.80 3.57
CA ASP A 31 -14.05 -17.63 3.13
C ASP A 31 -15.03 -18.29 4.12
N ASP A 32 -14.73 -19.53 4.55
CA ASP A 32 -15.57 -20.31 5.47
C ASP A 32 -15.76 -19.62 6.83
N ILE A 33 -14.70 -19.02 7.38
CA ILE A 33 -14.78 -18.29 8.66
C ILE A 33 -15.32 -16.87 8.51
N GLY A 34 -15.57 -16.41 7.27
CA GLY A 34 -16.05 -15.05 6.98
C GLY A 34 -14.98 -13.97 7.17
N TYR A 35 -13.70 -14.27 6.93
CA TYR A 35 -12.59 -13.34 7.17
C TYR A 35 -12.72 -12.04 6.35
N HIS A 36 -13.29 -12.11 5.14
CA HIS A 36 -13.56 -10.95 4.29
C HIS A 36 -14.48 -9.91 4.95
N GLY A 37 -15.34 -10.34 5.89
CA GLY A 37 -16.21 -9.46 6.67
C GLY A 37 -15.46 -8.55 7.65
N ILE A 38 -14.15 -8.78 7.86
CA ILE A 38 -13.28 -7.83 8.54
C ILE A 38 -13.02 -6.66 7.60
N TYR A 39 -13.87 -5.64 7.76
CA TYR A 39 -13.72 -4.35 7.09
C TYR A 39 -12.98 -3.39 8.02
N LYS A 40 -11.67 -3.61 8.27
CA LYS A 40 -10.77 -2.60 8.86
C LYS A 40 -9.33 -3.10 9.02
N TYR A 41 -8.40 -2.25 8.61
CA TYR A 41 -6.98 -2.30 8.95
C TYR A 41 -6.82 -2.32 10.48
N LEU A 42 -6.09 -3.28 11.06
CA LEU A 42 -5.49 -3.09 12.37
C LEU A 42 -3.97 -3.26 12.29
N ALA A 43 -3.26 -2.24 12.76
CA ALA A 43 -1.90 -2.39 13.24
C ALA A 43 -1.84 -2.03 14.72
N THR A 44 -1.19 -2.87 15.51
CA THR A 44 -0.46 -2.43 16.72
C THR A 44 0.85 -3.24 16.77
N ALA A 45 1.97 -2.67 17.26
CA ALA A 45 2.06 -2.11 18.60
C ALA A 45 1.69 -0.63 18.81
N ASN A 46 1.64 0.27 17.81
CA ASN A 46 1.22 1.68 18.05
C ASN A 46 0.54 2.40 16.83
N TYR A 47 -0.38 1.68 16.15
CA TYR A 47 -1.46 2.15 15.23
C TYR A 47 -1.23 2.33 13.73
N TYR A 48 -2.19 1.76 12.97
CA TYR A 48 -2.76 2.24 11.70
C TYR A 48 -4.20 1.67 11.58
N ALA A 49 -5.14 2.45 11.07
CA ALA A 49 -6.56 2.11 10.90
C ALA A 49 -7.09 2.65 9.57
N ALA A 50 -7.97 1.90 8.88
CA ALA A 50 -8.66 2.37 7.67
C ALA A 50 -10.16 2.06 7.76
N SER A 51 -10.94 3.11 7.99
CA SER A 51 -12.40 3.12 7.88
C SER A 51 -12.87 4.54 7.50
N PRO A 52 -13.34 4.77 6.26
CA PRO A 52 -13.87 6.08 5.86
C PRO A 52 -15.05 6.57 6.72
N SER A 53 -15.82 5.64 7.30
CA SER A 53 -16.95 5.95 8.20
C SER A 53 -16.56 6.18 9.68
N VAL A 54 -15.26 6.16 10.03
CA VAL A 54 -14.77 6.27 11.44
C VAL A 54 -13.58 7.23 11.57
N PHE A 55 -13.57 8.36 10.84
CA PHE A 55 -12.72 9.52 11.19
C PHE A 55 -13.13 10.20 12.51
N ASN A 56 -13.63 9.45 13.49
CA ASN A 56 -13.96 9.98 14.80
C ASN A 56 -13.50 9.00 15.87
N ALA A 57 -12.48 9.40 16.64
CA ALA A 57 -11.81 8.66 17.71
C ALA A 57 -12.72 8.31 18.91
N SER A 58 -14.04 8.26 18.72
CA SER A 58 -15.07 8.31 19.75
C SER A 58 -16.03 7.10 19.76
N ARG A 59 -15.73 5.98 19.08
CA ARG A 59 -16.56 4.76 19.13
C ARG A 59 -15.82 3.49 19.59
N PRO A 60 -15.64 3.29 20.92
CA PRO A 60 -14.99 2.13 21.53
C PRO A 60 -15.62 0.76 21.17
N GLN A 61 -16.94 0.73 20.98
CA GLN A 61 -17.71 -0.52 20.84
C GLN A 61 -17.36 -1.37 19.60
N SER A 62 -16.82 -0.76 18.53
CA SER A 62 -16.46 -1.49 17.30
C SER A 62 -15.06 -2.10 17.33
N LEU A 63 -14.13 -1.49 18.07
CA LEU A 63 -12.79 -2.02 18.32
C LEU A 63 -12.87 -3.18 19.32
N GLU A 64 -13.67 -3.03 20.39
CA GLU A 64 -13.90 -4.11 21.37
C GLU A 64 -14.56 -5.35 20.75
N ALA A 65 -15.48 -5.19 19.79
CA ALA A 65 -16.10 -6.31 19.09
C ALA A 65 -15.09 -7.06 18.18
N PHE A 66 -14.22 -6.31 17.49
CA PHE A 66 -13.15 -6.88 16.68
C PHE A 66 -12.08 -7.57 17.54
N ASP A 67 -11.62 -6.91 18.60
CA ASP A 67 -10.65 -7.44 19.56
C ASP A 67 -11.17 -8.73 20.17
N ARG A 68 -12.45 -8.76 20.56
CA ARG A 68 -13.15 -9.97 21.01
C ARG A 68 -13.21 -11.04 19.93
N GLN A 69 -13.53 -10.71 18.68
CA GLN A 69 -13.62 -11.71 17.60
C GLN A 69 -12.25 -12.32 17.25
N ILE A 70 -11.16 -11.56 17.32
CA ILE A 70 -9.81 -12.08 17.06
C ILE A 70 -9.24 -12.80 18.29
N HIS A 71 -9.36 -12.22 19.48
CA HIS A 71 -8.72 -12.74 20.70
C HIS A 71 -9.58 -13.76 21.46
N GLU A 72 -10.90 -13.58 21.47
CA GLU A 72 -11.89 -14.39 22.20
C GLU A 72 -12.88 -15.11 21.25
N GLY A 73 -12.61 -15.09 19.94
CA GLY A 73 -13.46 -15.72 18.93
C GLY A 73 -13.40 -17.25 18.94
N PRO A 74 -14.23 -17.91 18.10
CA PRO A 74 -14.27 -19.37 17.98
C PRO A 74 -12.91 -19.98 17.64
N ASP A 75 -12.68 -21.24 18.02
CA ASP A 75 -11.43 -21.97 17.73
C ASP A 75 -11.09 -21.98 16.23
N ASP A 76 -12.11 -21.90 15.37
CA ASP A 76 -11.97 -21.77 13.91
C ASP A 76 -11.19 -20.54 13.46
N TRP A 77 -11.04 -19.50 14.29
CA TRP A 77 -10.27 -18.28 13.99
C TRP A 77 -8.80 -18.35 14.39
N MET A 78 -8.38 -19.39 15.13
CA MET A 78 -7.05 -19.46 15.73
C MET A 78 -5.92 -19.39 14.69
N LEU A 79 -6.10 -20.02 13.53
CA LEU A 79 -5.12 -19.97 12.45
C LEU A 79 -5.06 -18.59 11.80
N ALA A 80 -6.22 -17.95 11.56
CA ALA A 80 -6.28 -16.58 11.03
C ALA A 80 -5.63 -15.59 12.00
N ARG A 81 -5.87 -15.72 13.31
CA ARG A 81 -5.17 -14.93 14.34
C ARG A 81 -3.66 -15.12 14.25
N CYS A 82 -3.19 -16.36 14.12
CA CYS A 82 -1.76 -16.64 13.96
C CYS A 82 -1.17 -15.86 12.77
N LEU A 83 -1.84 -15.88 11.62
CA LEU A 83 -1.41 -15.17 10.41
C LEU A 83 -1.55 -13.65 10.51
N THR A 84 -2.46 -13.10 11.32
CA THR A 84 -2.69 -11.65 11.42
C THR A 84 -1.87 -10.97 12.53
N THR A 85 -1.60 -11.61 13.66
CA THR A 85 -1.07 -10.94 14.88
C THR A 85 0.29 -11.44 15.38
N CYS A 86 0.93 -12.37 14.66
CA CYS A 86 2.10 -13.14 15.07
C CYS A 86 1.91 -13.97 16.35
N ALA A 87 0.67 -14.13 16.83
CA ALA A 87 0.40 -14.98 17.98
C ALA A 87 0.64 -16.46 17.61
N PRO A 88 1.45 -17.21 18.37
CA PRO A 88 1.68 -18.62 18.09
C PRO A 88 0.37 -19.41 18.23
N CYS A 89 0.18 -20.43 17.38
CA CYS A 89 -0.94 -21.35 17.49
C CYS A 89 -0.45 -22.80 17.71
N ARG A 90 -1.16 -23.57 18.53
CA ARG A 90 -0.87 -25.00 18.73
C ARG A 90 -1.66 -25.81 17.72
N LEU A 91 -1.00 -26.65 16.93
CA LEU A 91 -1.65 -27.47 15.90
C LEU A 91 -2.78 -28.35 16.48
N GLU A 92 -2.56 -28.91 17.67
CA GLU A 92 -3.53 -29.76 18.37
C GLU A 92 -4.79 -29.02 18.82
N ALA A 93 -4.70 -27.70 19.04
CA ALA A 93 -5.82 -26.86 19.42
C ALA A 93 -6.63 -26.38 18.21
N LEU A 94 -6.11 -26.55 16.98
CA LEU A 94 -6.85 -26.19 15.78
C LEU A 94 -7.94 -27.24 15.48
N PRO A 95 -9.14 -26.80 15.06
CA PRO A 95 -10.17 -27.68 14.55
C PRO A 95 -9.69 -28.38 13.27
N PRO A 96 -10.21 -29.59 12.92
CA PRO A 96 -9.67 -30.40 11.84
C PRO A 96 -9.49 -29.68 10.48
N PRO A 97 -10.44 -28.82 10.02
CA PRO A 97 -10.24 -28.06 8.78
C PRO A 97 -9.06 -27.10 8.86
N ALA A 98 -8.98 -26.29 9.92
CA ALA A 98 -7.88 -25.33 10.13
C ALA A 98 -6.54 -26.05 10.34
N ARG A 99 -6.53 -27.21 10.99
CA ARG A 99 -5.32 -28.03 11.19
C ARG A 99 -4.68 -28.44 9.87
N ARG A 100 -5.49 -28.95 8.93
CA ARG A 100 -5.01 -29.36 7.61
C ARG A 100 -4.41 -28.17 6.84
N VAL A 101 -5.06 -27.01 6.90
CA VAL A 101 -4.52 -25.79 6.27
C VAL A 101 -3.19 -25.40 6.91
N ALA A 102 -3.10 -25.41 8.24
CA ALA A 102 -1.88 -25.06 8.96
C ALA A 102 -0.68 -25.97 8.60
N GLU A 103 -0.90 -27.28 8.45
CA GLU A 103 0.12 -28.25 8.00
C GLU A 103 0.64 -27.90 6.60
N VAL A 104 -0.27 -27.68 5.64
CA VAL A 104 0.10 -27.34 4.26
C VAL A 104 0.83 -25.98 4.20
N LEU A 105 0.39 -24.99 4.99
CA LEU A 105 1.08 -23.70 5.09
C LEU A 105 2.48 -23.83 5.69
N ALA A 106 2.69 -24.76 6.63
CA ALA A 106 4.00 -25.05 7.18
C ALA A 106 4.93 -25.70 6.14
N ASP A 107 4.41 -26.62 5.32
CA ASP A 107 5.18 -27.29 4.26
C ASP A 107 5.71 -26.31 3.19
N VAL A 108 4.96 -25.23 2.91
CA VAL A 108 5.36 -24.19 1.95
C VAL A 108 6.03 -22.98 2.60
N GLY A 109 6.26 -23.02 3.92
CA GLY A 109 6.97 -21.97 4.67
C GLY A 109 6.18 -20.69 4.94
N LEU A 110 4.85 -20.68 4.73
CA LEU A 110 3.97 -19.59 5.16
C LEU A 110 3.76 -19.60 6.68
N LEU A 111 3.84 -20.78 7.29
CA LEU A 111 4.02 -20.98 8.72
C LEU A 111 5.35 -21.69 8.99
N VAL A 112 5.85 -21.56 10.21
CA VAL A 112 7.07 -22.23 10.67
C VAL A 112 6.86 -22.85 12.05
N TRP A 113 7.47 -24.01 12.25
CA TRP A 113 7.49 -24.67 13.55
C TRP A 113 8.44 -23.97 14.52
N ASN A 114 7.94 -23.66 15.71
CA ASN A 114 8.72 -23.24 16.87
C ASN A 114 8.33 -24.11 18.07
N GLY A 115 9.16 -25.13 18.35
CA GLY A 115 8.84 -26.13 19.36
C GLY A 115 7.55 -26.88 19.01
N ASN A 116 6.52 -26.75 19.86
CA ASN A 116 5.20 -27.37 19.67
C ASN A 116 4.14 -26.39 19.12
N THR A 117 4.54 -25.20 18.71
CA THR A 117 3.65 -24.18 18.13
C THR A 117 4.04 -23.88 16.69
N LEU A 118 3.06 -23.42 15.92
CA LEU A 118 3.24 -22.79 14.62
C LEU A 118 3.22 -21.27 14.77
N GLU A 119 4.10 -20.61 14.03
CA GLU A 119 4.23 -19.16 13.94
C GLU A 119 4.28 -18.73 12.46
N GLN A 120 4.16 -17.44 12.20
CA GLN A 120 4.25 -16.89 10.84
C GLN A 120 5.63 -17.09 10.22
N GLY A 121 5.69 -17.48 8.95
CA GLY A 121 6.92 -17.62 8.18
C GLY A 121 7.55 -16.31 7.67
N GLY A 122 7.18 -15.15 8.24
CA GLY A 122 7.57 -13.82 7.74
C GLY A 122 6.44 -13.07 7.02
N TYR A 123 5.25 -13.67 6.94
CA TYR A 123 4.08 -13.08 6.28
C TYR A 123 2.98 -12.74 7.28
N GLN A 124 2.35 -11.58 7.10
CA GLN A 124 1.15 -11.19 7.82
C GLN A 124 -0.05 -11.16 6.90
N LEU A 125 -1.18 -11.72 7.33
CA LEU A 125 -2.46 -11.63 6.63
C LEU A 125 -3.29 -10.45 7.10
N ILE A 126 -3.79 -9.65 6.14
CA ILE A 126 -4.80 -8.62 6.35
C ILE A 126 -5.95 -8.73 5.31
N SER A 127 -7.04 -7.99 5.55
CA SER A 127 -8.14 -7.81 4.60
C SER A 127 -8.21 -6.35 4.14
N VAL A 128 -8.23 -6.12 2.82
CA VAL A 128 -8.32 -4.79 2.20
C VAL A 128 -9.29 -4.84 1.04
N PHE A 129 -10.36 -4.02 1.06
CA PHE A 129 -11.37 -3.96 -0.01
C PHE A 129 -11.86 -5.35 -0.48
N ASP A 130 -12.21 -6.23 0.47
CA ASP A 130 -12.73 -7.58 0.16
C ASP A 130 -11.68 -8.46 -0.57
N ARG A 131 -10.40 -8.23 -0.27
CA ARG A 131 -9.25 -9.03 -0.73
C ARG A 131 -8.38 -9.45 0.44
N TYR A 132 -7.87 -10.68 0.37
CA TYR A 132 -6.91 -11.21 1.33
C TYR A 132 -5.50 -10.84 0.87
N ILE A 133 -4.76 -10.13 1.71
CA ILE A 133 -3.44 -9.63 1.35
C ILE A 133 -2.42 -10.16 2.36
N LEU A 134 -1.46 -10.93 1.87
CA LEU A 134 -0.23 -11.24 2.57
C LEU A 134 0.75 -10.07 2.41
N LEU A 135 1.34 -9.68 3.52
CA LEU A 135 2.32 -8.62 3.65
C LEU A 135 3.64 -9.15 4.17
N ASP A 136 4.69 -8.36 4.05
CA ASP A 136 5.89 -8.52 4.86
C ASP A 136 5.56 -8.24 6.33
N ALA A 137 5.60 -9.27 7.18
CA ALA A 137 5.27 -9.14 8.60
C ALA A 137 6.20 -8.15 9.33
N ARG A 138 7.39 -7.85 8.77
CA ARG A 138 8.33 -6.88 9.36
C ARG A 138 7.79 -5.45 9.36
N ILE A 139 6.78 -5.14 8.54
CA ILE A 139 6.10 -3.84 8.56
C ILE A 139 5.58 -3.54 9.98
N HIS A 140 4.88 -4.51 10.60
CA HIS A 140 4.24 -4.32 11.90
C HIS A 140 4.99 -5.01 13.05
N PHE A 141 5.71 -6.10 12.77
CA PHE A 141 6.33 -6.96 13.78
C PHE A 141 7.85 -7.04 13.66
N GLY A 142 8.46 -6.25 12.77
CA GLY A 142 9.89 -6.33 12.42
C GLY A 142 10.86 -5.91 13.52
N GLY A 143 10.41 -5.25 14.59
CA GLY A 143 11.31 -4.73 15.63
C GLY A 143 12.35 -3.79 15.02
N SER A 144 13.63 -4.19 15.01
CA SER A 144 14.73 -3.45 14.37
C SER A 144 15.00 -3.85 12.92
N GLN A 145 14.33 -4.87 12.39
CA GLN A 145 14.47 -5.26 10.99
C GLN A 145 13.63 -4.37 10.08
N LEU A 146 14.10 -4.21 8.85
CA LEU A 146 13.41 -3.51 7.78
C LEU A 146 12.60 -4.51 6.94
N HIS A 147 11.45 -4.07 6.44
CA HIS A 147 10.66 -4.78 5.45
C HIS A 147 11.16 -4.48 4.04
N ASP A 148 10.91 -5.40 3.10
CA ASP A 148 11.36 -5.23 1.70
C ASP A 148 10.24 -4.70 0.79
N VAL A 149 8.98 -4.82 1.23
CA VAL A 149 7.79 -4.40 0.48
C VAL A 149 6.91 -3.57 1.39
N TYR A 150 6.40 -2.47 0.88
CA TYR A 150 5.60 -1.52 1.63
C TYR A 150 4.11 -1.62 1.30
N ILE A 151 3.31 -1.33 2.32
CA ILE A 151 1.91 -0.92 2.21
C ILE A 151 1.64 0.04 3.36
N GLY A 152 0.80 1.05 3.14
CA GLY A 152 0.44 1.99 4.18
C GLY A 152 -0.84 2.78 3.90
N PRO A 153 -1.08 3.85 4.68
CA PRO A 153 -2.29 4.68 4.55
C PRO A 153 -2.47 5.29 3.16
N ASP A 154 -1.39 5.66 2.50
CA ASP A 154 -1.34 6.16 1.11
C ASP A 154 -1.95 5.17 0.10
N SER A 155 -1.60 3.88 0.18
CA SER A 155 -2.15 2.82 -0.67
C SER A 155 -3.67 2.67 -0.48
N HIS A 156 -4.15 2.91 0.74
CA HIS A 156 -5.58 2.88 1.06
C HIS A 156 -6.31 4.13 0.57
N LEU A 157 -5.70 5.31 0.72
CA LEU A 157 -6.24 6.56 0.19
C LEU A 157 -6.37 6.47 -1.33
N LEU A 158 -5.35 5.93 -2.01
CA LEU A 158 -5.40 5.71 -3.44
C LEU A 158 -6.58 4.81 -3.82
N LEU A 159 -6.75 3.66 -3.18
CA LEU A 159 -7.91 2.79 -3.39
C LEU A 159 -9.25 3.46 -3.05
N TYR A 160 -9.30 4.29 -2.01
CA TYR A 160 -10.50 4.99 -1.57
C TYR A 160 -11.00 6.02 -2.59
N TYR A 161 -10.09 6.69 -3.31
CA TYR A 161 -10.45 7.63 -4.37
C TYR A 161 -10.62 6.99 -5.75
N MET A 162 -10.44 5.68 -5.86
CA MET A 162 -10.66 5.00 -7.14
C MET A 162 -12.10 5.23 -7.60
N PRO A 163 -12.31 5.61 -8.87
CA PRO A 163 -13.63 5.91 -9.42
C PRO A 163 -14.37 4.62 -9.78
N VAL A 164 -14.56 3.73 -8.80
CA VAL A 164 -15.02 2.34 -9.00
C VAL A 164 -16.38 2.25 -9.67
N GLU A 165 -17.24 3.26 -9.51
CA GLU A 165 -18.56 3.33 -10.15
C GLU A 165 -18.47 3.61 -11.67
N ALA A 166 -17.34 4.15 -12.12
CA ALA A 166 -17.10 4.45 -13.53
C ALA A 166 -16.31 3.33 -14.24
N ILE A 167 -15.76 2.36 -13.50
CA ILE A 167 -14.99 1.25 -14.07
C ILE A 167 -15.95 0.21 -14.66
N ARG A 168 -15.68 -0.21 -15.89
CA ARG A 168 -16.42 -1.25 -16.61
C ARG A 168 -15.60 -2.55 -16.64
N PRO A 169 -16.25 -3.73 -16.74
CA PRO A 169 -15.56 -5.01 -16.82
C PRO A 169 -14.48 -5.10 -17.92
N ALA A 170 -14.71 -4.43 -19.05
CA ALA A 170 -13.79 -4.43 -20.20
C ALA A 170 -12.73 -3.32 -20.15
N ASP A 171 -12.72 -2.46 -19.13
CA ASP A 171 -11.73 -1.38 -19.03
C ASP A 171 -10.33 -1.94 -18.75
N HIS A 172 -9.33 -1.43 -19.45
CA HIS A 172 -7.93 -1.81 -19.25
C HIS A 172 -7.33 -0.97 -18.12
N ILE A 173 -6.84 -1.64 -17.08
CA ILE A 173 -6.31 -0.99 -15.87
C ILE A 173 -4.81 -1.29 -15.75
N LEU A 174 -4.03 -0.26 -15.49
CA LEU A 174 -2.62 -0.35 -15.12
C LEU A 174 -2.42 0.02 -13.65
N ASP A 175 -1.78 -0.85 -12.88
CA ASP A 175 -1.33 -0.65 -11.51
C ASP A 175 0.21 -0.61 -11.48
N LEU A 176 0.77 0.60 -11.48
CA LEU A 176 2.21 0.87 -11.48
C LEU A 176 2.76 0.90 -10.05
N CYS A 177 3.94 0.30 -9.86
CA CYS A 177 4.57 0.14 -8.53
C CYS A 177 3.67 -0.68 -7.60
N THR A 178 3.25 -1.85 -8.08
CA THR A 178 2.16 -2.64 -7.48
C THR A 178 2.45 -3.11 -6.05
N GLY A 179 3.72 -3.23 -5.66
CA GLY A 179 4.12 -3.67 -4.33
C GLY A 179 3.52 -5.03 -3.96
N THR A 180 2.56 -5.00 -3.05
CA THR A 180 1.82 -6.20 -2.59
C THR A 180 0.77 -6.70 -3.59
N GLY A 181 0.48 -5.96 -4.66
CA GLY A 181 -0.64 -6.23 -5.56
C GLY A 181 -1.98 -5.64 -5.10
N VAL A 182 -2.02 -4.94 -3.95
CA VAL A 182 -3.28 -4.56 -3.30
C VAL A 182 -4.18 -3.67 -4.17
N ILE A 183 -3.60 -2.76 -4.95
CA ILE A 183 -4.36 -1.86 -5.83
C ILE A 183 -4.94 -2.64 -7.00
N GLY A 184 -4.10 -3.34 -7.77
CA GLY A 184 -4.53 -4.16 -8.89
C GLY A 184 -5.55 -5.23 -8.50
N LEU A 185 -5.37 -5.90 -7.35
CA LEU A 185 -6.33 -6.88 -6.83
C LEU A 185 -7.65 -6.25 -6.41
N GLY A 186 -7.62 -5.05 -5.81
CA GLY A 186 -8.83 -4.27 -5.50
C GLY A 186 -9.59 -3.90 -6.77
N LEU A 187 -8.89 -3.46 -7.81
CA LEU A 187 -9.47 -3.06 -9.09
C LEU A 187 -9.96 -4.24 -9.94
N SER A 188 -9.38 -5.44 -9.77
CA SER A 188 -9.83 -6.69 -10.43
C SER A 188 -11.25 -7.14 -10.03
N ARG A 189 -11.87 -6.46 -9.05
CA ARG A 189 -13.30 -6.61 -8.72
C ARG A 189 -14.21 -6.02 -9.79
N PHE A 190 -13.73 -4.98 -10.47
CA PHE A 190 -14.52 -4.15 -11.36
C PHE A 190 -14.11 -4.30 -12.83
N SER A 191 -12.87 -4.75 -13.09
CA SER A 191 -12.33 -5.02 -14.42
C SER A 191 -11.77 -6.45 -14.52
N GLU A 192 -11.86 -7.02 -15.73
CA GLU A 192 -11.26 -8.30 -16.12
C GLU A 192 -9.84 -8.14 -16.70
N HIS A 193 -9.37 -6.90 -16.88
CA HIS A 193 -8.11 -6.59 -17.55
C HIS A 193 -7.24 -5.66 -16.70
N VAL A 194 -6.54 -6.24 -15.72
CA VAL A 194 -5.60 -5.52 -14.87
C VAL A 194 -4.17 -5.96 -15.16
N VAL A 195 -3.28 -5.00 -15.39
CA VAL A 195 -1.84 -5.17 -15.49
C VAL A 195 -1.20 -4.52 -14.27
N SER A 196 -0.49 -5.30 -13.47
CA SER A 196 0.29 -4.82 -12.33
C SER A 196 1.79 -4.91 -12.66
N THR A 197 2.54 -3.83 -12.47
CA THR A 197 3.99 -3.82 -12.73
C THR A 197 4.79 -3.39 -11.51
N ASP A 198 5.93 -4.02 -11.30
CA ASP A 198 6.92 -3.65 -10.29
C ASP A 198 8.31 -4.10 -10.73
N ILE A 199 9.34 -3.39 -10.26
CA ILE A 199 10.74 -3.73 -10.52
C ILE A 199 11.32 -4.65 -9.44
N ALA A 200 10.76 -4.62 -8.22
CA ALA A 200 11.34 -5.28 -7.07
C ALA A 200 10.93 -6.77 -7.02
N PRO A 201 11.88 -7.72 -7.04
CA PRO A 201 11.55 -9.16 -6.93
C PRO A 201 10.73 -9.54 -5.69
N PRO A 202 10.99 -8.99 -4.47
CA PRO A 202 10.15 -9.25 -3.30
C PRO A 202 8.70 -8.80 -3.48
N ALA A 203 8.47 -7.66 -4.15
CA ALA A 203 7.14 -7.14 -4.46
C ALA A 203 6.42 -8.06 -5.45
N LEU A 204 7.06 -8.39 -6.57
CA LEU A 204 6.52 -9.31 -7.58
C LEU A 204 6.12 -10.65 -6.96
N ARG A 205 6.94 -11.21 -6.06
CA ARG A 205 6.62 -12.43 -5.32
C ARG A 205 5.34 -12.27 -4.49
N LEU A 206 5.23 -11.22 -3.70
CA LEU A 206 4.02 -10.96 -2.90
C LEU A 206 2.80 -10.73 -3.78
N ALA A 207 2.92 -9.97 -4.87
CA ALA A 207 1.85 -9.76 -5.84
C ALA A 207 1.38 -11.10 -6.45
N HIS A 208 2.29 -12.00 -6.83
CA HIS A 208 1.93 -13.33 -7.35
C HIS A 208 1.22 -14.18 -6.31
N MET A 209 1.71 -14.20 -5.06
CA MET A 209 1.07 -14.91 -3.95
C MET A 209 -0.33 -14.36 -3.66
N ASN A 210 -0.48 -13.03 -3.60
CA ASN A 210 -1.76 -12.40 -3.34
C ASN A 210 -2.74 -12.59 -4.51
N ARG A 211 -2.25 -12.64 -5.75
CA ARG A 211 -3.07 -12.99 -6.91
C ARG A 211 -3.60 -14.41 -6.82
N ALA A 212 -2.76 -15.40 -6.48
CA ALA A 212 -3.18 -16.78 -6.28
C ALA A 212 -4.15 -16.93 -5.08
N LEU A 213 -3.84 -16.27 -3.96
CA LEU A 213 -4.69 -16.24 -2.76
C LEU A 213 -6.10 -15.69 -3.03
N ASN A 214 -6.27 -14.85 -4.05
CA ASN A 214 -7.57 -14.27 -4.40
C ASN A 214 -8.19 -14.89 -5.67
N ASN A 215 -7.62 -15.98 -6.22
CA ASN A 215 -8.05 -16.60 -7.49
C ASN A 215 -8.16 -15.57 -8.64
N ALA A 216 -7.22 -14.64 -8.72
CA ALA A 216 -7.25 -13.50 -9.64
C ALA A 216 -6.37 -13.68 -10.89
N GLU A 217 -5.85 -14.88 -11.15
CA GLU A 217 -4.93 -15.18 -12.25
C GLU A 217 -5.53 -14.92 -13.64
N GLY A 218 -6.86 -15.04 -13.77
CA GLY A 218 -7.58 -14.73 -15.00
C GLY A 218 -7.87 -13.24 -15.23
N ARG A 219 -7.63 -12.37 -14.23
CA ARG A 219 -7.93 -10.93 -14.30
C ARG A 219 -6.71 -10.03 -14.12
N VAL A 220 -5.68 -10.52 -13.43
CA VAL A 220 -4.48 -9.74 -13.08
C VAL A 220 -3.24 -10.38 -13.71
N SER A 221 -2.61 -9.66 -14.63
CA SER A 221 -1.27 -9.95 -15.14
C SER A 221 -0.25 -9.22 -14.28
N ILE A 222 0.83 -9.90 -13.89
CA ILE A 222 1.95 -9.29 -13.16
C ILE A 222 3.17 -9.29 -14.07
N ARG A 223 3.82 -8.13 -14.23
CA ARG A 223 4.99 -7.95 -15.11
C ARG A 223 6.15 -7.36 -14.32
N ALA A 224 7.34 -7.92 -14.55
CA ALA A 224 8.59 -7.43 -13.99
C ALA A 224 9.14 -6.33 -14.90
N GLU A 225 8.68 -5.11 -14.70
CA GLU A 225 8.96 -3.96 -15.56
C GLU A 225 9.19 -2.73 -14.68
N ASN A 226 10.12 -1.86 -15.10
CA ASN A 226 10.26 -0.58 -14.42
C ASN A 226 9.23 0.45 -14.93
N LEU A 227 9.06 1.53 -14.18
CA LEU A 227 8.07 2.57 -14.48
C LEU A 227 8.30 3.23 -15.85
N GLN A 228 9.55 3.45 -16.26
CA GLN A 228 9.86 4.04 -17.56
C GLN A 228 9.56 3.09 -18.72
N GLU A 229 9.94 1.82 -18.60
CA GLU A 229 9.65 0.78 -19.60
C GLU A 229 8.15 0.62 -19.81
N THR A 230 7.39 0.53 -18.71
CA THR A 230 5.92 0.39 -18.77
C THR A 230 5.30 1.60 -19.49
N LEU A 231 5.71 2.82 -19.14
CA LEU A 231 5.22 4.07 -19.73
C LEU A 231 5.81 4.38 -21.12
N ALA A 232 6.78 3.61 -21.60
CA ALA A 232 7.31 3.71 -22.96
C ALA A 232 6.55 2.80 -23.95
N SER A 233 5.82 1.80 -23.46
CA SER A 233 5.03 0.87 -24.29
C SER A 233 3.91 1.56 -25.08
N ASP A 234 3.42 0.92 -26.14
CA ASP A 234 2.28 1.43 -26.93
C ASP A 234 0.91 1.08 -26.30
N GLU A 235 0.88 0.44 -25.13
CA GLU A 235 -0.37 0.10 -24.43
C GLU A 235 -1.04 1.35 -23.86
N CYS A 236 -2.36 1.43 -24.03
CA CYS A 236 -3.21 2.46 -23.45
C CYS A 236 -4.22 1.85 -22.49
N PHE A 237 -4.61 2.63 -21.48
CA PHE A 237 -5.41 2.20 -20.35
C PHE A 237 -6.56 3.17 -20.09
N ASP A 238 -7.67 2.64 -19.60
CA ASP A 238 -8.81 3.44 -19.13
C ASP A 238 -8.57 3.96 -17.71
N LEU A 239 -7.77 3.25 -16.92
CA LEU A 239 -7.32 3.68 -15.59
C LEU A 239 -5.85 3.36 -15.37
N ILE A 240 -5.07 4.35 -14.95
CA ILE A 240 -3.71 4.17 -14.45
C ILE A 240 -3.70 4.51 -12.97
N ALA A 241 -3.29 3.60 -12.11
CA ALA A 241 -3.10 3.82 -10.68
C ALA A 241 -1.61 3.70 -10.35
N CYS A 242 -1.09 4.58 -9.49
CA CYS A 242 0.29 4.47 -9.01
C CYS A 242 0.45 5.00 -7.60
N ASN A 243 1.08 4.19 -6.74
CA ASN A 243 1.70 4.65 -5.51
C ASN A 243 3.24 4.61 -5.71
N PRO A 244 3.86 5.65 -6.29
CA PRO A 244 5.28 5.64 -6.57
C PRO A 244 6.10 5.84 -5.29
N PRO A 245 7.38 5.44 -5.26
CA PRO A 245 8.31 5.90 -4.23
C PRO A 245 8.45 7.44 -4.28
N TYR A 246 8.25 8.14 -3.15
CA TYR A 246 8.26 9.61 -3.13
C TYR A 246 8.96 10.23 -1.91
N VAL A 247 9.67 9.44 -1.08
CA VAL A 247 10.30 9.98 0.14
C VAL A 247 11.52 10.82 -0.24
N ALA A 248 11.49 12.10 0.13
CA ALA A 248 12.65 12.98 0.07
C ALA A 248 13.65 12.62 1.18
N ALA A 249 14.90 12.36 0.80
CA ALA A 249 15.96 12.01 1.74
C ALA A 249 17.30 12.65 1.34
N PRO A 250 18.18 12.97 2.31
CA PRO A 250 19.56 13.34 2.04
C PRO A 250 20.25 12.25 1.20
N PRO A 251 21.03 12.59 0.16
CA PRO A 251 21.67 11.60 -0.74
C PRO A 251 22.58 10.60 -0.03
N GLU A 252 23.18 10.99 1.09
CA GLU A 252 24.05 10.16 1.91
C GLU A 252 23.31 9.17 2.82
N LEU A 253 21.99 9.31 2.98
CA LEU A 253 21.18 8.36 3.75
C LEU A 253 20.60 7.30 2.81
N PRO A 254 20.84 6.00 3.06
CA PRO A 254 20.24 4.93 2.28
C PRO A 254 18.73 4.88 2.55
N THR A 255 17.95 4.87 1.48
CA THR A 255 16.49 4.74 1.52
C THR A 255 16.09 3.38 0.95
N PRO A 256 15.10 2.68 1.53
CA PRO A 256 14.58 1.45 0.94
C PRO A 256 14.04 1.71 -0.47
N LEU A 257 14.16 0.74 -1.38
CA LEU A 257 13.74 0.90 -2.78
C LEU A 257 12.29 1.39 -2.92
N TYR A 258 11.37 0.86 -2.11
CA TYR A 258 9.95 1.25 -2.13
C TYR A 258 9.68 2.70 -1.69
N ALA A 259 10.64 3.34 -1.03
CA ALA A 259 10.53 4.71 -0.54
C ALA A 259 11.38 5.70 -1.33
N GLN A 260 12.38 5.23 -2.08
CA GLN A 260 13.39 6.06 -2.74
C GLN A 260 12.80 6.94 -3.86
N GLY A 261 12.41 8.17 -3.50
CA GLY A 261 12.00 9.21 -4.45
C GLY A 261 13.20 9.83 -5.17
N PRO A 262 13.22 9.90 -6.51
CA PRO A 262 14.24 10.62 -7.26
C PRO A 262 14.07 12.13 -7.10
N ASP A 263 15.11 12.87 -7.47
CA ASP A 263 15.25 14.32 -7.23
C ASP A 263 15.32 14.69 -5.75
N ARG A 264 15.74 15.93 -5.47
CA ARG A 264 15.97 16.39 -4.10
C ARG A 264 14.70 16.41 -3.25
N ASP A 265 13.55 16.61 -3.84
CA ASP A 265 12.25 16.61 -3.15
C ASP A 265 11.52 15.27 -3.20
N GLY A 266 12.16 14.23 -3.75
CA GLY A 266 11.58 12.90 -3.89
C GLY A 266 10.52 12.77 -4.99
N LEU A 267 10.19 13.85 -5.72
CA LEU A 267 9.06 13.88 -6.65
C LEU A 267 9.41 13.50 -8.10
N GLY A 268 10.62 13.00 -8.38
CA GLY A 268 11.03 12.69 -9.76
C GLY A 268 10.15 11.66 -10.47
N TYR A 269 9.67 10.62 -9.77
CA TYR A 269 8.69 9.69 -10.36
C TYR A 269 7.32 10.33 -10.59
N LEU A 270 6.88 11.23 -9.72
CA LEU A 270 5.64 11.99 -9.94
C LEU A 270 5.76 12.87 -11.19
N ARG A 271 6.89 13.57 -11.37
CA ARG A 271 7.15 14.37 -12.58
C ARG A 271 7.05 13.52 -13.84
N LEU A 272 7.68 12.35 -13.85
CA LEU A 272 7.63 11.40 -14.95
C LEU A 272 6.20 10.89 -15.21
N LEU A 273 5.44 10.58 -14.15
CA LEU A 273 4.04 10.17 -14.27
C LEU A 273 3.17 11.29 -14.86
N MET A 274 3.32 12.52 -14.38
CA MET A 274 2.58 13.68 -14.89
C MET A 274 2.93 14.02 -16.35
N GLU A 275 4.13 13.68 -16.80
CA GLU A 275 4.54 13.81 -18.20
C GLU A 275 3.96 12.69 -19.08
N ARG A 276 4.08 11.43 -18.66
CA ARG A 276 3.89 10.27 -19.55
C ARG A 276 2.55 9.56 -19.39
N ALA A 277 2.02 9.46 -18.17
CA ALA A 277 0.79 8.71 -17.93
C ALA A 277 -0.41 9.27 -18.72
N PRO A 278 -0.61 10.61 -18.87
CA PRO A 278 -1.68 11.13 -19.70
C PRO A 278 -1.64 10.60 -21.13
N GLU A 279 -0.44 10.42 -21.71
CA GLU A 279 -0.23 9.88 -23.08
C GLU A 279 -0.70 8.45 -23.25
N LYS A 280 -0.79 7.70 -22.15
CA LYS A 280 -1.24 6.30 -22.12
C LYS A 280 -2.71 6.16 -21.75
N LEU A 281 -3.47 7.25 -21.68
CA LEU A 281 -4.90 7.18 -21.41
C LEU A 281 -5.71 7.00 -22.70
N ASN A 282 -6.58 5.98 -22.71
CA ASN A 282 -7.67 5.87 -23.68
C ASN A 282 -8.59 7.12 -23.62
N PRO A 283 -9.36 7.41 -24.68
CA PRO A 283 -10.37 8.47 -24.63
C PRO A 283 -11.33 8.30 -23.45
N GLY A 284 -11.37 9.29 -22.56
CA GLY A 284 -12.19 9.26 -21.34
C GLY A 284 -11.52 8.58 -20.14
N GLY A 285 -10.32 8.01 -20.32
CA GLY A 285 -9.54 7.42 -19.25
C GLY A 285 -8.98 8.45 -18.26
N GLN A 286 -8.47 7.95 -17.15
CA GLN A 286 -7.93 8.77 -16.06
C GLN A 286 -6.74 8.12 -15.36
N ALA A 287 -5.90 8.95 -14.76
CA ALA A 287 -4.80 8.49 -13.91
C ALA A 287 -4.98 8.94 -12.46
N MET A 288 -4.59 8.09 -11.52
CA MET A 288 -4.74 8.24 -10.08
C MET A 288 -3.38 8.03 -9.41
N PHE A 289 -2.86 9.06 -8.75
CA PHE A 289 -1.56 8.99 -8.06
C PHE A 289 -1.73 9.37 -6.60
N VAL A 290 -0.96 8.76 -5.69
CA VAL A 290 -0.87 9.21 -4.31
C VAL A 290 0.57 9.57 -4.00
N VAL A 291 0.77 10.72 -3.34
CA VAL A 291 2.08 11.25 -2.99
C VAL A 291 1.99 12.10 -1.72
N ASP A 292 3.09 12.18 -0.98
CA ASP A 292 3.22 13.16 0.10
C ASP A 292 3.99 14.39 -0.40
N LEU A 293 3.28 15.50 -0.63
CA LEU A 293 3.88 16.71 -1.18
C LEU A 293 4.46 17.58 -0.08
N ILE A 294 5.71 18.02 -0.23
CA ILE A 294 6.30 19.02 0.65
C ILE A 294 5.77 20.44 0.39
N GLY A 295 5.68 21.25 1.42
CA GLY A 295 5.27 22.64 1.32
C GLY A 295 5.44 23.45 2.60
N ASP A 296 4.86 24.64 2.60
CA ASP A 296 4.87 25.57 3.73
C ASP A 296 3.50 25.63 4.43
N THR A 297 3.24 26.69 5.19
CA THR A 297 1.95 26.89 5.85
C THR A 297 0.77 27.13 4.91
N HIS A 298 1.04 27.51 3.67
CA HIS A 298 0.06 28.03 2.73
C HIS A 298 -0.38 26.98 1.71
N ARG A 299 0.58 26.29 1.07
CA ARG A 299 0.32 25.29 0.02
C ARG A 299 1.49 24.31 -0.19
N PRO A 300 1.24 23.16 -0.84
CA PRO A 300 2.31 22.34 -1.42
C PRO A 300 3.07 23.10 -2.51
N TYR A 301 4.39 22.93 -2.57
CA TYR A 301 5.22 23.62 -3.57
C TYR A 301 4.95 23.13 -4.99
N TYR A 302 4.72 21.82 -5.16
CA TYR A 302 4.49 21.22 -6.47
C TYR A 302 3.19 21.66 -7.15
N PHE A 303 2.30 22.38 -6.47
CA PHE A 303 1.06 22.86 -7.09
C PHE A 303 1.32 23.89 -8.21
N ASP A 304 2.43 24.64 -8.15
CA ASP A 304 2.81 25.57 -9.23
C ASP A 304 3.09 24.78 -10.53
N ASP A 305 3.79 23.66 -10.39
CA ASP A 305 4.03 22.73 -11.50
C ASP A 305 2.74 22.06 -11.97
N LEU A 306 1.85 21.64 -11.07
CA LEU A 306 0.56 21.05 -11.46
C LEU A 306 -0.31 22.04 -12.25
N GLU A 307 -0.39 23.30 -11.83
CA GLU A 307 -1.12 24.35 -12.54
C GLU A 307 -0.54 24.59 -13.95
N ARG A 308 0.79 24.64 -14.05
CA ARG A 308 1.51 24.76 -15.33
C ARG A 308 1.25 23.56 -16.23
N ILE A 309 1.44 22.34 -15.73
CA ILE A 309 1.23 21.08 -16.46
C ILE A 309 -0.22 20.97 -16.94
N ALA A 310 -1.19 21.30 -16.08
CA ALA A 310 -2.61 21.28 -16.44
C ALA A 310 -2.90 22.18 -17.65
N LYS A 311 -2.29 23.36 -17.70
CA LYS A 311 -2.45 24.29 -18.82
C LYS A 311 -1.73 23.83 -20.08
N GLU A 312 -0.45 23.45 -19.96
CA GLU A 312 0.41 23.08 -21.08
C GLU A 312 -0.05 21.80 -21.78
N GLN A 313 -0.57 20.82 -21.02
CA GLN A 313 -1.01 19.53 -21.53
C GLN A 313 -2.53 19.39 -21.67
N GLU A 314 -3.28 20.49 -21.49
CA GLU A 314 -4.76 20.51 -21.49
C GLU A 314 -5.40 19.45 -20.56
N LEU A 315 -4.84 19.29 -19.35
CA LEU A 315 -5.30 18.33 -18.35
C LEU A 315 -6.21 18.99 -17.33
N PHE A 316 -7.22 18.26 -16.88
CA PHE A 316 -7.96 18.56 -15.67
C PHE A 316 -7.40 17.71 -14.54
N ILE A 317 -6.78 18.36 -13.56
CA ILE A 317 -6.13 17.74 -12.41
C ILE A 317 -6.97 18.08 -11.18
N GLU A 318 -7.30 17.07 -10.40
CA GLU A 318 -7.91 17.24 -9.09
C GLU A 318 -6.94 16.75 -8.01
N ALA A 319 -6.66 17.60 -7.04
CA ALA A 319 -5.81 17.28 -5.91
C ALA A 319 -6.66 17.18 -4.64
N PHE A 320 -6.78 15.98 -4.09
CA PHE A 320 -7.44 15.70 -2.83
C PHE A 320 -6.39 15.73 -1.72
N ILE A 321 -6.45 16.72 -0.83
CA ILE A 321 -5.53 16.80 0.32
C ILE A 321 -6.20 16.10 1.50
N ASP A 322 -5.66 14.93 1.88
CA ASP A 322 -6.20 14.04 2.89
C ASP A 322 -5.56 14.21 4.27
N ASN A 323 -4.30 14.63 4.29
CA ASN A 323 -3.58 14.92 5.52
C ASN A 323 -2.64 16.11 5.36
N ARG A 324 -2.52 16.92 6.42
CA ARG A 324 -1.50 17.95 6.55
C ARG A 324 -0.75 17.73 7.86
N LEU A 325 0.50 17.30 7.75
CA LEU A 325 1.38 17.01 8.88
C LEU A 325 2.50 18.04 8.96
N LYS A 326 2.82 18.50 10.16
CA LYS A 326 4.03 19.29 10.37
C LYS A 326 5.25 18.40 10.15
N ALA A 327 6.26 18.95 9.47
CA ALA A 327 7.44 18.19 9.10
C ALA A 327 8.25 17.68 10.32
N ASP A 328 8.24 18.42 11.43
CA ASP A 328 8.90 18.02 12.68
C ASP A 328 8.26 16.76 13.30
N GLY A 329 6.95 16.57 13.10
CA GLY A 329 6.22 15.38 13.54
C GLY A 329 6.65 14.07 12.86
N GLN A 330 7.30 14.16 11.68
CA GLN A 330 7.78 12.99 10.94
C GLN A 330 9.21 12.57 11.33
N LEU A 331 9.99 13.47 11.94
CA LEU A 331 11.39 13.22 12.30
C LEU A 331 11.58 11.98 13.18
N PRO A 332 10.75 11.70 14.21
CA PRO A 332 10.88 10.48 14.99
C PRO A 332 10.71 9.21 14.15
N ALA A 333 9.76 9.21 13.19
CA ALA A 333 9.53 8.06 12.32
C ALA A 333 10.74 7.81 11.39
N TYR A 334 11.30 8.87 10.80
CA TYR A 334 12.52 8.77 10.00
C TYR A 334 13.71 8.29 10.83
N LYS A 335 13.91 8.83 12.04
CA LYS A 335 14.97 8.39 12.95
C LYS A 335 14.93 6.88 13.17
N PHE A 336 13.77 6.31 13.47
CA PHE A 336 13.66 4.86 13.67
C PHE A 336 13.80 4.04 12.38
N LEU A 337 13.37 4.55 11.23
CA LEU A 337 13.53 3.88 9.94
C LEU A 337 15.01 3.83 9.52
N TYR A 338 15.67 5.00 9.48
CA TYR A 338 17.04 5.13 9.00
C TYR A 338 18.07 4.53 9.99
N ALA A 339 17.79 4.51 11.29
CA ALA A 339 18.66 3.80 12.25
C ALA A 339 18.75 2.29 11.98
N ARG A 340 17.75 1.69 11.32
CA ARG A 340 17.78 0.27 10.90
C ARG A 340 18.63 0.06 9.65
N LEU A 341 18.75 1.09 8.81
CA LEU A 341 19.48 1.06 7.54
C LEU A 341 20.94 1.48 7.70
N PHE A 342 21.21 2.41 8.62
CA PHE A 342 22.53 3.03 8.79
C PHE A 342 23.18 2.56 10.10
N HIS A 343 23.68 1.33 10.08
CA HIS A 343 24.37 0.75 11.24
C HIS A 343 25.62 1.57 11.59
N GLY A 344 25.72 2.01 12.85
CA GLY A 344 26.91 2.69 13.37
C GLY A 344 26.80 4.21 13.51
N THR A 345 25.71 4.83 13.03
CA THR A 345 25.43 6.25 13.32
C THR A 345 24.38 6.40 14.41
N PRO A 346 24.58 7.27 15.40
CA PRO A 346 23.58 7.56 16.42
C PRO A 346 22.26 8.01 15.80
N PRO A 347 21.11 7.48 16.23
CA PRO A 347 19.79 7.90 15.76
C PRO A 347 19.55 9.42 15.82
N GLU A 348 20.15 10.11 16.79
CA GLU A 348 20.07 11.55 16.97
C GLU A 348 20.78 12.32 15.84
N GLU A 349 21.89 11.77 15.34
CA GLU A 349 22.63 12.37 14.22
C GLU A 349 21.83 12.22 12.92
N ILE A 350 21.18 11.07 12.71
CA ILE A 350 20.25 10.84 11.59
C ILE A 350 19.09 11.83 11.64
N GLU A 351 18.48 12.01 12.82
CA GLU A 351 17.38 12.95 13.01
C GLU A 351 17.81 14.39 12.68
N GLN A 352 19.00 14.81 13.12
CA GLN A 352 19.54 16.13 12.85
C GLN A 352 19.83 16.35 11.35
N ARG A 353 20.39 15.34 10.66
CA ARG A 353 20.61 15.40 9.20
C ARG A 353 19.30 15.54 8.44
N MET A 354 18.30 14.72 8.77
CA MET A 354 16.96 14.82 8.18
C MET A 354 16.33 16.19 8.46
N ARG A 355 16.47 16.71 9.69
CA ARG A 355 15.98 18.04 10.07
C ARG A 355 16.60 19.14 9.20
N ASN A 356 17.92 19.18 9.08
CA ASN A 356 18.61 20.19 8.27
C ASN A 356 18.18 20.10 6.81
N PHE A 357 18.13 18.88 6.26
CA PHE A 357 17.70 18.68 4.88
C PHE A 357 16.28 19.18 4.62
N ILE A 358 15.33 18.86 5.50
CA ILE A 358 13.93 19.25 5.35
C ILE A 358 13.74 20.77 5.53
N PHE A 359 14.30 21.36 6.58
CA PHE A 359 14.01 22.76 6.94
C PHE A 359 14.99 23.77 6.33
N ASP A 360 16.27 23.44 6.25
CA ASP A 360 17.30 24.36 5.80
C ASP A 360 17.52 24.27 4.28
N GLU A 361 17.36 23.07 3.70
CA GLU A 361 17.60 22.86 2.27
C GLU A 361 16.32 22.83 1.43
N LEU A 362 15.29 22.09 1.87
CA LEU A 362 14.00 22.03 1.17
C LEU A 362 13.02 23.14 1.57
N HIS A 363 13.29 23.82 2.70
CA HIS A 363 12.38 24.79 3.33
C HIS A 363 10.97 24.24 3.59
N ALA A 364 10.84 22.92 3.72
CA ALA A 364 9.57 22.24 3.87
C ALA A 364 9.15 22.20 5.35
N TYR A 365 8.02 22.83 5.65
CA TYR A 365 7.47 22.86 7.02
C TYR A 365 6.27 21.91 7.19
N TYR A 366 5.67 21.48 6.08
CA TYR A 366 4.53 20.59 6.06
C TYR A 366 4.66 19.52 4.97
N TYR A 367 4.06 18.38 5.27
CA TYR A 367 3.79 17.28 4.37
C TYR A 367 2.28 17.24 4.09
N TYR A 368 1.91 17.15 2.82
CA TYR A 368 0.55 17.14 2.33
C TYR A 368 0.28 15.82 1.61
N MET A 369 -0.32 14.87 2.32
CA MET A 369 -0.78 13.62 1.72
C MET A 369 -1.87 13.94 0.70
N THR A 370 -1.54 13.73 -0.57
CA THR A 370 -2.32 14.21 -1.70
C THR A 370 -2.58 13.07 -2.67
N THR A 371 -3.86 12.81 -2.94
CA THR A 371 -4.27 11.97 -4.07
C THR A 371 -4.55 12.88 -5.27
N LEU A 372 -3.95 12.58 -6.42
CA LEU A 372 -4.15 13.29 -7.68
C LEU A 372 -5.01 12.45 -8.62
N ARG A 373 -6.04 13.07 -9.20
CA ARG A 373 -6.79 12.53 -10.34
C ARG A 373 -6.52 13.37 -11.57
N VAL A 374 -6.03 12.74 -12.63
CA VAL A 374 -5.61 13.41 -13.87
C VAL A 374 -6.46 12.92 -15.04
N ARG A 375 -7.05 13.85 -15.78
CA ARG A 375 -7.93 13.55 -16.93
C ARG A 375 -7.63 14.47 -18.11
N ARG A 376 -7.70 13.93 -19.33
CA ARG A 376 -7.70 14.73 -20.57
C ARG A 376 -9.11 15.24 -20.85
N ARG A 377 -9.46 16.41 -20.31
CA ARG A 377 -10.78 17.03 -20.52
C ARG A 377 -10.74 18.55 -20.39
N LYS A 378 -11.71 19.21 -21.03
CA LYS A 378 -11.96 20.66 -20.89
C LYS A 378 -13.09 20.93 -19.87
N PRO A 379 -13.02 22.02 -19.08
CA PRO A 379 -11.87 22.92 -18.96
C PRO A 379 -10.67 22.21 -18.31
N SER A 380 -9.46 22.54 -18.76
CA SER A 380 -8.22 22.15 -18.11
C SER A 380 -7.95 23.05 -16.90
N GLY A 381 -7.11 22.58 -15.98
CA GLY A 381 -6.75 23.32 -14.77
C GLY A 381 -6.60 22.41 -13.56
N LEU A 382 -6.18 23.01 -12.45
CA LEU A 382 -6.06 22.36 -11.15
C LEU A 382 -7.27 22.71 -10.28
N ARG A 383 -7.96 21.69 -9.76
CA ARG A 383 -8.99 21.81 -8.72
C ARG A 383 -8.46 21.20 -7.43
N VAL A 384 -8.35 22.00 -6.39
CA VAL A 384 -7.91 21.53 -5.07
C VAL A 384 -9.12 21.26 -4.18
N LEU A 385 -9.18 20.07 -3.61
CA LEU A 385 -10.20 19.63 -2.66
C LEU A 385 -9.49 19.37 -1.32
N ASP A 386 -9.44 20.42 -0.49
CA ASP A 386 -8.73 20.40 0.79
C ASP A 386 -9.68 20.03 1.93
N ARG A 387 -9.61 18.77 2.39
CA ARG A 387 -10.47 18.29 3.48
C ARG A 387 -10.23 18.96 4.83
N TYR A 388 -9.12 19.67 5.03
CA TYR A 388 -8.83 20.40 6.27
C TYR A 388 -9.44 21.79 6.31
N ARG A 389 -9.67 22.41 5.15
CA ARG A 389 -10.34 23.72 5.07
C ARG A 389 -11.86 23.61 5.11
N ILE A 390 -12.41 22.41 4.90
CA ILE A 390 -13.84 22.14 5.03
C ILE A 390 -14.17 22.09 6.52
N THR A 391 -14.63 23.22 7.05
CA THR A 391 -14.98 23.37 8.47
C THR A 391 -16.40 22.93 8.79
N SER A 392 -17.21 22.63 7.76
CA SER A 392 -18.58 22.14 7.90
C SER A 392 -19.00 21.21 6.75
N TYR A 393 -19.98 20.33 7.03
CA TYR A 393 -20.58 19.43 6.04
C TYR A 393 -21.22 20.19 4.85
N ASP A 394 -21.68 21.43 5.06
CA ASP A 394 -22.31 22.24 4.02
C ASP A 394 -21.30 22.77 2.99
N GLU A 395 -20.06 23.06 3.39
CA GLU A 395 -18.99 23.47 2.46
C GLU A 395 -18.56 22.33 1.53
N PHE A 396 -18.67 21.08 1.96
CA PHE A 396 -18.32 19.89 1.17
C PHE A 396 -19.25 19.71 -0.05
N PHE A 397 -20.56 19.90 0.14
CA PHE A 397 -21.57 19.74 -0.92
C PHE A 397 -21.67 20.94 -1.87
N GLN A 398 -21.08 22.08 -1.51
CA GLN A 398 -21.00 23.25 -2.40
C GLN A 398 -19.83 23.18 -3.39
N GLN A 399 -18.84 22.30 -3.16
CA GLN A 399 -17.66 22.12 -4.02
C GLN A 399 -17.70 20.84 -4.90
N SER A 400 -18.63 19.92 -4.63
CA SER A 400 -18.87 18.70 -5.41
C SER A 400 -19.73 19.00 -6.64
#